data_AF-A0A532D4G5-F1
#
_entry.id   AF-A0A532D4G5-F1
#
_cell.length_a   1.000
_cell.length_b   1.000
_cell.length_c   1.000
_cell.angle_alpha   90.00
_cell.angle_beta   90.00
_cell.angle_gamma   90.00
#
_symmetry.space_group_name_H-M   'P 1'
#
loop_
_entity.id
_entity.type
_entity.pdbx_description
1 polymer ?
#
loop_
_entity_poly.entity_id
_entity_poly.type
_entity_poly.pdbx_seq_one_letter_code
_entity_poly.pdbx_strand_id
1 'polypeptide(L)'
;MKPYKGKFTSETQTSEPAIFASSDGEGVHGESTSVGVAAIAGVQLNTTSTSNGAGIYGECRGGGAGVVGVNDVVTSGGPSGRGGYFRSQQKEGILAETKSPTDAAIAGLQNNPSGTGAAIYGQCISGPGGLFKSEQQEGIHAETKSLTHAAIAGFQNNPNSTGAAIYGECITGVDGKPGTAGFFVGNVVVTGDISLPGADFAEDFTIKDEVFAEPGTVMALNSTGELVPCVDPYEKRVVGVVAGAGSHRTGIIMDKQEKSAVRRQPIALVGKVFCKVDASYGSIEVGDLLTSSATHGHAMKVSNPNRAFGSVLGKAMAPQGKGLGLIPILISLQ
;
A
#
# COMPACT_ATOMS: atom_id res chain seq x y z
N MET A 1 -27.84 15.93 -64.01
CA MET A 1 -27.53 14.53 -64.33
C MET A 1 -27.39 13.76 -63.03
N LYS A 2 -28.14 12.67 -62.83
CA LYS A 2 -27.90 11.76 -61.70
C LYS A 2 -26.70 10.88 -62.06
N PRO A 3 -25.63 10.80 -61.25
CA PRO A 3 -24.54 9.88 -61.53
C PRO A 3 -25.06 8.46 -61.42
N TYR A 4 -24.81 7.66 -62.46
CA TYR A 4 -25.02 6.22 -62.42
C TYR A 4 -24.06 5.63 -61.39
N LYS A 5 -24.59 5.06 -60.31
CA LYS A 5 -23.81 4.27 -59.35
C LYS A 5 -23.66 2.86 -59.92
N GLY A 6 -22.47 2.49 -60.36
CA GLY A 6 -22.15 1.11 -60.70
C GLY A 6 -22.15 0.24 -59.43
N LYS A 7 -22.81 -0.92 -59.48
CA LYS A 7 -22.65 -1.97 -58.47
C LYS A 7 -21.54 -2.89 -58.96
N PHE A 8 -20.43 -2.94 -58.24
CA PHE A 8 -19.35 -3.88 -58.49
C PHE A 8 -19.41 -4.99 -57.44
N THR A 9 -19.51 -6.25 -57.87
CA THR A 9 -19.41 -7.43 -57.02
C THR A 9 -18.25 -8.27 -57.54
N SER A 10 -17.32 -8.66 -56.66
CA SER A 10 -16.21 -9.58 -56.96
C SER A 10 -16.21 -10.69 -55.92
N GLU A 11 -16.22 -11.96 -56.37
CA GLU A 11 -16.19 -13.15 -55.52
C GLU A 11 -15.09 -14.08 -56.04
N THR A 12 -14.25 -14.59 -55.13
CA THR A 12 -13.17 -15.53 -55.45
C THR A 12 -13.26 -16.76 -54.55
N GLN A 13 -12.86 -17.93 -55.07
CA GLN A 13 -12.75 -19.19 -54.32
C GLN A 13 -11.29 -19.56 -54.01
N THR A 14 -10.34 -18.66 -54.30
CA THR A 14 -8.91 -18.84 -54.03
C THR A 14 -8.48 -18.00 -52.84
N SER A 15 -7.21 -18.12 -52.44
CA SER A 15 -6.59 -17.26 -51.41
C SER A 15 -6.18 -15.88 -51.92
N GLU A 16 -6.34 -15.60 -53.21
CA GLU A 16 -5.97 -14.31 -53.81
C GLU A 16 -7.01 -13.22 -53.48
N PRO A 17 -6.62 -11.95 -53.40
CA PRO A 17 -7.55 -10.86 -53.13
C PRO A 17 -8.55 -10.70 -54.28
N ALA A 18 -9.84 -10.57 -53.94
CA ALA A 18 -10.90 -10.32 -54.92
C ALA A 18 -10.78 -8.93 -55.59
N ILE A 19 -10.14 -7.96 -54.90
CA ILE A 19 -9.84 -6.61 -55.37
C ILE A 19 -8.48 -6.21 -54.78
N PHE A 20 -7.56 -5.71 -55.62
CA PHE A 20 -6.28 -5.13 -55.21
C PHE A 20 -6.18 -3.69 -55.72
N ALA A 21 -5.82 -2.75 -54.83
CA ALA A 21 -5.63 -1.33 -55.16
C ALA A 21 -4.29 -0.85 -54.58
N SER A 22 -3.53 -0.11 -55.39
CA SER A 22 -2.25 0.51 -55.01
C SER A 22 -2.18 1.91 -55.63
N SER A 23 -1.74 2.90 -54.84
CA SER A 23 -1.75 4.31 -55.22
C SER A 23 -0.68 5.07 -54.42
N ASP A 24 -0.13 6.13 -55.01
CA ASP A 24 0.68 7.13 -54.28
C ASP A 24 -0.21 8.09 -53.44
N GLY A 25 -1.51 8.11 -53.72
CA GLY A 25 -2.54 8.80 -52.94
C GLY A 25 -3.42 7.82 -52.15
N GLU A 26 -4.73 8.07 -52.08
CA GLU A 26 -5.67 7.13 -51.45
C GLU A 26 -5.88 5.88 -52.33
N GLY A 27 -5.76 4.69 -51.73
CA GLY A 27 -6.05 3.43 -52.43
C GLY A 27 -7.55 3.15 -52.54
N VAL A 28 -8.30 3.36 -51.45
CA VAL A 28 -9.76 3.18 -51.36
C VAL A 28 -10.34 4.32 -50.54
N HIS A 29 -11.30 5.06 -51.12
CA HIS A 29 -12.04 6.14 -50.45
C HIS A 29 -13.53 5.82 -50.42
N GLY A 30 -14.15 5.93 -49.24
CA GLY A 30 -15.56 5.61 -49.05
C GLY A 30 -16.28 6.71 -48.28
N GLU A 31 -17.29 7.30 -48.92
CA GLU A 31 -18.15 8.33 -48.34
C GLU A 31 -19.60 7.86 -48.30
N SER A 32 -20.33 8.23 -47.25
CA SER A 32 -21.75 7.94 -47.12
C SER A 32 -22.46 9.05 -46.38
N THR A 33 -23.63 9.45 -46.89
CA THR A 33 -24.57 10.34 -46.20
C THR A 33 -25.68 9.55 -45.49
N SER A 34 -25.55 8.22 -45.40
CA SER A 34 -26.57 7.37 -44.78
C SER A 34 -26.58 7.53 -43.27
N VAL A 35 -27.77 7.47 -42.69
CA VAL A 35 -27.99 7.51 -41.24
C VAL A 35 -27.88 6.14 -40.56
N GLY A 36 -27.75 5.05 -41.33
CA GLY A 36 -27.88 3.69 -40.79
C GLY A 36 -26.92 2.64 -41.37
N VAL A 37 -26.03 3.02 -42.29
CA VAL A 37 -25.02 2.09 -42.83
C VAL A 37 -23.64 2.73 -42.86
N ALA A 38 -22.60 1.92 -42.64
CA ALA A 38 -21.21 2.36 -42.71
C ALA A 38 -20.82 2.76 -44.14
N ALA A 39 -19.91 3.72 -44.28
CA ALA A 39 -19.34 4.10 -45.58
C ALA A 39 -18.44 2.99 -46.15
N ILE A 40 -17.69 2.31 -45.27
CA ILE A 40 -16.89 1.12 -45.57
C ILE A 40 -17.13 0.11 -44.45
N ALA A 41 -17.31 -1.17 -44.80
CA ALA A 41 -17.42 -2.26 -43.83
C ALA A 41 -16.52 -3.42 -44.26
N GLY A 42 -15.63 -3.86 -43.36
CA GLY A 42 -14.87 -5.10 -43.49
C GLY A 42 -15.44 -6.16 -42.56
N VAL A 43 -15.87 -7.30 -43.10
CA VAL A 43 -16.49 -8.40 -42.35
C VAL A 43 -15.82 -9.71 -42.71
N GLN A 44 -15.17 -10.34 -41.73
CA GLN A 44 -14.68 -11.72 -41.87
C GLN A 44 -15.84 -12.68 -41.57
N LEU A 45 -16.27 -13.46 -42.57
CA LEU A 45 -17.43 -14.35 -42.47
C LEU A 45 -17.10 -15.76 -41.97
N ASN A 46 -15.81 -16.11 -41.91
CA ASN A 46 -15.41 -17.43 -41.45
C ASN A 46 -15.56 -17.53 -39.92
N THR A 47 -16.47 -18.41 -39.48
CA THR A 47 -16.87 -18.59 -38.08
C THR A 47 -16.15 -19.73 -37.37
N THR A 48 -15.21 -20.42 -38.02
CA THR A 48 -14.47 -21.50 -37.36
C THR A 48 -13.58 -20.94 -36.25
N SER A 49 -13.38 -21.72 -35.19
CA SER A 49 -12.50 -21.36 -34.07
C SER A 49 -11.02 -21.22 -34.45
N THR A 50 -10.66 -21.66 -35.66
CA THR A 50 -9.30 -21.55 -36.23
C THR A 50 -9.14 -20.34 -37.14
N SER A 51 -10.21 -19.61 -37.48
CA SER A 51 -10.09 -18.42 -38.31
C SER A 51 -9.48 -17.27 -37.52
N ASN A 52 -8.39 -16.70 -38.04
CA ASN A 52 -7.65 -15.60 -37.43
C ASN A 52 -7.60 -14.33 -38.32
N GLY A 53 -8.36 -14.32 -39.42
CA GLY A 53 -8.41 -13.19 -40.35
C GLY A 53 -9.10 -11.98 -39.71
N ALA A 54 -8.50 -10.80 -39.83
CA ALA A 54 -9.13 -9.55 -39.38
C ALA A 54 -10.21 -9.10 -40.38
N GLY A 55 -11.32 -8.55 -39.89
CA GLY A 55 -12.31 -7.90 -40.75
C GLY A 55 -11.75 -6.64 -41.43
N ILE A 56 -10.91 -5.89 -40.71
CA ILE A 56 -10.15 -4.73 -41.20
C ILE A 56 -8.75 -4.82 -40.58
N TYR A 57 -7.71 -4.69 -41.40
CA TYR A 57 -6.31 -4.63 -40.97
C TYR A 57 -5.71 -3.29 -41.42
N GLY A 58 -5.23 -2.49 -40.46
CA GLY A 58 -4.52 -1.24 -40.72
C GLY A 58 -3.07 -1.34 -40.23
N GLU A 59 -2.12 -1.10 -41.12
CA GLU A 59 -0.68 -1.08 -40.83
C GLU A 59 -0.11 0.25 -41.36
N CYS A 60 0.67 0.97 -40.54
CA CYS A 60 1.45 2.12 -41.00
C CYS A 60 2.94 1.85 -40.74
N ARG A 61 3.78 2.01 -41.76
CA ARG A 61 5.25 1.92 -41.66
C ARG A 61 5.95 3.29 -41.63
N GLY A 62 5.16 4.37 -41.71
CA GLY A 62 5.63 5.76 -41.62
C GLY A 62 5.27 6.38 -40.27
N GLY A 63 5.31 7.72 -40.18
CA GLY A 63 5.01 8.45 -38.95
C GLY A 63 3.52 8.67 -38.64
N GLY A 64 2.61 8.08 -39.42
CA GLY A 64 1.17 8.21 -39.25
C GLY A 64 0.57 7.10 -38.37
N ALA A 65 -0.70 7.23 -38.01
CA ALA A 65 -1.43 6.17 -37.31
C ALA A 65 -1.86 5.06 -38.28
N GLY A 66 -1.79 3.79 -37.83
CA GLY A 66 -2.29 2.64 -38.61
C GLY A 66 -3.81 2.63 -38.79
N VAL A 67 -4.55 3.11 -37.78
CA VAL A 67 -6.00 3.29 -37.79
C VAL A 67 -6.35 4.53 -36.97
N VAL A 68 -7.27 5.37 -37.48
CA VAL A 68 -7.80 6.54 -36.76
C VAL A 68 -9.32 6.45 -36.71
N GLY A 69 -9.90 6.54 -35.52
CA GLY A 69 -11.35 6.68 -35.31
C GLY A 69 -11.66 8.05 -34.73
N VAL A 70 -12.41 8.87 -35.47
CA VAL A 70 -12.78 10.25 -35.06
C VAL A 70 -14.29 10.39 -35.04
N ASN A 71 -14.81 11.10 -34.04
CA ASN A 71 -16.20 11.53 -34.01
C ASN A 71 -16.25 12.98 -33.53
N ASP A 72 -16.40 13.91 -34.48
CA ASP A 72 -16.41 15.36 -34.22
C ASP A 72 -17.82 15.92 -34.05
N VAL A 73 -18.82 15.06 -33.82
CA VAL A 73 -20.19 15.52 -33.60
C VAL A 73 -20.26 16.29 -32.29
N VAL A 74 -20.37 17.62 -32.39
CA VAL A 74 -20.67 18.52 -31.29
C VAL A 74 -22.18 18.73 -31.24
N THR A 75 -22.89 18.06 -30.34
CA THR A 75 -24.29 18.41 -30.06
C THR A 75 -24.40 19.12 -28.71
N SER A 76 -25.16 20.21 -28.67
CA SER A 76 -25.55 20.88 -27.43
C SER A 76 -26.69 20.11 -26.76
N GLY A 77 -26.39 18.92 -26.21
CA GLY A 77 -27.32 18.13 -25.40
C GLY A 77 -27.99 16.92 -26.07
N GLY A 78 -27.44 16.41 -27.19
CA GLY A 78 -27.89 15.17 -27.83
C GLY A 78 -26.91 13.99 -27.63
N PRO A 79 -27.30 12.75 -27.95
CA PRO A 79 -26.38 11.62 -27.93
C PRO A 79 -25.28 11.84 -28.97
N SER A 80 -24.04 11.99 -28.49
CA SER A 80 -22.85 12.03 -29.34
C SER A 80 -22.35 10.60 -29.57
N GLY A 81 -21.82 10.32 -30.75
CA GLY A 81 -21.30 8.99 -31.06
C GLY A 81 -19.91 8.76 -30.45
N ARG A 82 -19.47 7.50 -30.42
CA ARG A 82 -18.11 7.13 -29.98
C ARG A 82 -17.14 7.28 -31.16
N GLY A 83 -15.88 7.66 -30.89
CA GLY A 83 -14.81 7.62 -31.91
C GLY A 83 -14.40 6.20 -32.29
N GLY A 84 -14.65 5.21 -31.41
CA GLY A 84 -14.43 3.79 -31.66
C GLY A 84 -15.22 2.90 -30.69
N TYR A 85 -15.44 1.64 -31.05
CA TYR A 85 -16.09 0.64 -30.21
C TYR A 85 -15.49 -0.75 -30.47
N PHE A 86 -14.94 -1.37 -29.43
CA PHE A 86 -14.29 -2.67 -29.49
C PHE A 86 -14.97 -3.63 -28.53
N ARG A 87 -15.31 -4.83 -28.99
CA ARG A 87 -15.97 -5.87 -28.18
C ARG A 87 -15.39 -7.23 -28.52
N SER A 88 -15.06 -7.98 -27.48
CA SER A 88 -14.65 -9.39 -27.58
C SER A 88 -15.42 -10.21 -26.55
N GLN A 89 -15.65 -11.50 -26.86
CA GLN A 89 -16.35 -12.43 -25.96
C GLN A 89 -15.39 -13.30 -25.14
N GLN A 90 -14.19 -13.54 -25.65
CA GLN A 90 -13.25 -14.53 -25.08
C GLN A 90 -11.83 -14.01 -24.88
N LYS A 91 -11.51 -12.85 -25.46
CA LYS A 91 -10.17 -12.25 -25.46
C LYS A 91 -10.25 -10.79 -25.08
N GLU A 92 -9.09 -10.15 -25.02
CA GLU A 92 -8.96 -8.71 -24.84
C GLU A 92 -9.77 -7.98 -25.92
N GLY A 93 -10.54 -6.97 -25.53
CA GLY A 93 -11.20 -6.09 -26.49
C GLY A 93 -10.19 -5.20 -27.21
N ILE A 94 -9.15 -4.77 -26.48
CA ILE A 94 -8.03 -3.95 -26.96
C ILE A 94 -6.76 -4.50 -26.32
N LEU A 95 -5.74 -4.79 -27.13
CA LEU A 95 -4.38 -5.04 -26.71
C LEU A 95 -3.51 -3.91 -27.25
N ALA A 96 -2.79 -3.20 -26.36
CA ALA A 96 -1.89 -2.12 -26.74
C ALA A 96 -0.49 -2.43 -26.20
N GLU A 97 0.50 -2.37 -27.08
CA GLU A 97 1.91 -2.54 -26.76
C GLU A 97 2.70 -1.37 -27.36
N THR A 98 3.69 -0.89 -26.62
CA THR A 98 4.66 0.08 -27.12
C THR A 98 6.05 -0.36 -26.70
N LYS A 99 7.02 -0.08 -27.57
CA LYS A 99 8.46 -0.20 -27.26
C LYS A 99 9.11 1.18 -27.08
N SER A 100 8.30 2.23 -27.08
CA SER A 100 8.79 3.60 -26.87
C SER A 100 9.33 3.75 -25.45
N PRO A 101 10.47 4.43 -25.24
CA PRO A 101 10.98 4.73 -23.92
C PRO A 101 10.21 5.87 -23.23
N THR A 102 9.37 6.61 -23.94
CA THR A 102 8.74 7.85 -23.45
C THR A 102 7.22 7.87 -23.56
N ASP A 103 6.64 7.03 -24.43
CA ASP A 103 5.21 7.10 -24.75
C ASP A 103 4.40 6.03 -24.01
N ALA A 104 3.19 6.39 -23.60
CA ALA A 104 2.24 5.44 -23.05
C ALA A 104 1.66 4.53 -24.13
N ALA A 105 1.44 3.25 -23.81
CA ALA A 105 0.73 2.33 -24.70
C ALA A 105 -0.74 2.75 -24.90
N ILE A 106 -1.36 3.32 -23.85
CA ILE A 106 -2.73 3.85 -23.86
C ILE A 106 -2.74 5.18 -23.10
N ALA A 107 -3.32 6.22 -23.70
CA ALA A 107 -3.57 7.50 -23.04
C ALA A 107 -5.07 7.82 -23.09
N GLY A 108 -5.66 8.07 -21.91
CA GLY A 108 -7.01 8.63 -21.79
C GLY A 108 -6.93 10.10 -21.43
N LEU A 109 -7.56 10.96 -22.22
CA LEU A 109 -7.54 12.41 -22.02
C LEU A 109 -8.97 12.97 -22.00
N GLN A 110 -9.29 13.72 -20.95
CA GLN A 110 -10.49 14.53 -20.86
C GLN A 110 -10.04 15.98 -20.75
N ASN A 111 -10.14 16.72 -21.86
CA ASN A 111 -9.57 18.07 -21.98
C ASN A 111 -10.62 19.18 -21.96
N ASN A 112 -11.86 18.87 -21.58
CA ASN A 112 -12.88 19.90 -21.38
C ASN A 112 -12.71 20.45 -19.94
N PRO A 113 -12.37 21.74 -19.75
CA PRO A 113 -12.16 22.31 -18.43
C PRO A 113 -13.37 22.23 -17.49
N SER A 114 -14.57 22.05 -18.05
CA SER A 114 -15.82 21.87 -17.30
C SER A 114 -16.38 20.44 -17.38
N GLY A 115 -15.57 19.50 -17.88
CA GLY A 115 -15.93 18.10 -17.99
C GLY A 115 -15.99 17.40 -16.64
N THR A 116 -17.02 16.59 -16.42
CA THR A 116 -17.17 15.77 -15.20
C THR A 116 -16.90 14.28 -15.44
N GLY A 117 -16.69 13.88 -16.70
CA GLY A 117 -16.44 12.50 -17.08
C GLY A 117 -15.01 12.05 -16.76
N ALA A 118 -14.83 10.75 -16.49
CA ALA A 118 -13.52 10.15 -16.33
C ALA A 118 -12.81 10.03 -17.68
N ALA A 119 -11.50 10.28 -17.72
CA ALA A 119 -10.68 10.04 -18.90
C ALA A 119 -10.56 8.55 -19.23
N ILE A 120 -10.57 7.70 -18.20
CA ILE A 120 -10.61 6.24 -18.30
C ILE A 120 -11.66 5.74 -17.31
N TYR A 121 -12.61 4.95 -17.78
CA TYR A 121 -13.63 4.30 -16.95
C TYR A 121 -13.59 2.79 -17.17
N GLY A 122 -13.41 2.04 -16.09
CA GLY A 122 -13.40 0.57 -16.09
C GLY A 122 -14.41 0.03 -15.07
N GLN A 123 -15.11 -1.03 -15.45
CA GLN A 123 -16.02 -1.77 -14.58
C GLN A 123 -15.77 -3.27 -14.74
N CYS A 124 -15.66 -3.98 -13.62
CA CYS A 124 -15.51 -5.43 -13.58
C CYS A 124 -16.54 -6.03 -12.62
N ILE A 125 -17.07 -7.21 -12.94
CA ILE A 125 -18.13 -7.86 -12.15
C ILE A 125 -17.53 -8.77 -11.06
N SER A 126 -16.53 -9.58 -11.41
CA SER A 126 -16.02 -10.65 -10.53
C SER A 126 -14.50 -10.63 -10.30
N GLY A 127 -13.75 -9.99 -11.19
CA GLY A 127 -12.29 -9.88 -11.10
C GLY A 127 -11.82 -8.50 -10.61
N PRO A 128 -10.50 -8.26 -10.62
CA PRO A 128 -9.98 -6.91 -10.38
C PRO A 128 -10.48 -5.95 -11.46
N GLY A 129 -10.90 -4.74 -11.05
CA GLY A 129 -11.28 -3.68 -11.98
C GLY A 129 -10.10 -3.12 -12.80
N GLY A 130 -8.89 -3.25 -12.26
CA GLY A 130 -7.62 -2.95 -12.91
C GLY A 130 -6.48 -3.69 -12.23
N LEU A 131 -5.46 -4.06 -12.99
CA LEU A 131 -4.26 -4.73 -12.49
C LEU A 131 -3.03 -3.98 -13.02
N PHE A 132 -2.30 -3.32 -12.13
CA PHE A 132 -1.14 -2.50 -12.47
C PHE A 132 0.11 -3.11 -11.85
N LYS A 133 1.12 -3.37 -12.67
CA LYS A 133 2.40 -3.96 -12.25
C LYS A 133 3.53 -3.17 -12.89
N SER A 134 4.53 -2.83 -12.09
CA SER A 134 5.76 -2.15 -12.51
C SER A 134 6.93 -2.79 -11.78
N GLU A 135 8.06 -2.96 -12.47
CA GLU A 135 9.28 -3.55 -11.91
C GLU A 135 10.23 -2.49 -11.35
N GLN A 136 10.14 -1.24 -11.84
CA GLN A 136 11.13 -0.19 -11.54
C GLN A 136 10.51 1.09 -10.96
N GLN A 137 9.22 1.31 -11.13
CA GLN A 137 8.52 2.53 -10.69
C GLN A 137 7.25 2.16 -9.91
N GLU A 138 6.48 3.15 -9.50
CA GLU A 138 5.16 2.95 -8.93
C GLU A 138 4.23 2.20 -9.89
N GLY A 139 3.39 1.31 -9.34
CA GLY A 139 2.32 0.70 -10.12
C GLY A 139 1.20 1.68 -10.45
N ILE A 140 0.95 2.65 -9.56
CA ILE A 140 -0.06 3.70 -9.71
C ILE A 140 0.55 5.01 -9.22
N HIS A 141 0.63 6.00 -10.11
CA HIS A 141 0.94 7.39 -9.79
C HIS A 141 -0.34 8.22 -9.84
N ALA A 142 -0.66 8.94 -8.77
CA ALA A 142 -1.89 9.73 -8.69
C ALA A 142 -1.62 11.12 -8.11
N GLU A 143 -2.04 12.15 -8.85
CA GLU A 143 -1.92 13.55 -8.46
C GLU A 143 -3.26 14.27 -8.66
N THR A 144 -3.56 15.21 -7.78
CA THR A 144 -4.71 16.11 -7.95
C THR A 144 -4.37 17.50 -7.43
N LYS A 145 -4.95 18.53 -8.08
CA LYS A 145 -4.92 19.92 -7.61
C LYS A 145 -6.30 20.35 -7.06
N SER A 146 -7.20 19.39 -6.86
CA SER A 146 -8.54 19.66 -6.34
C SER A 146 -8.47 20.17 -4.90
N LEU A 147 -9.29 21.17 -4.57
CA LEU A 147 -9.42 21.69 -3.21
C LEU A 147 -10.23 20.76 -2.28
N THR A 148 -10.97 19.81 -2.85
CA THR A 148 -12.00 19.05 -2.11
C THR A 148 -12.01 17.55 -2.38
N HIS A 149 -11.14 17.05 -3.28
CA HIS A 149 -11.11 15.64 -3.66
C HIS A 149 -9.74 15.03 -3.39
N ALA A 150 -9.73 13.78 -2.93
CA ALA A 150 -8.51 13.02 -2.74
C ALA A 150 -7.86 12.62 -4.07
N ALA A 151 -6.54 12.48 -4.09
CA ALA A 151 -5.82 11.91 -5.25
C ALA A 151 -6.20 10.44 -5.48
N ILE A 152 -6.40 9.68 -4.41
CA ILE A 152 -6.84 8.28 -4.41
C ILE A 152 -7.98 8.14 -3.41
N ALA A 153 -9.08 7.51 -3.82
CA ALA A 153 -10.19 7.17 -2.96
C ALA A 153 -10.51 5.67 -3.09
N GLY A 154 -10.51 4.96 -1.95
CA GLY A 154 -10.92 3.56 -1.87
C GLY A 154 -12.27 3.45 -1.15
N PHE A 155 -13.21 2.73 -1.75
CA PHE A 155 -14.54 2.51 -1.18
C PHE A 155 -14.84 1.02 -1.16
N GLN A 156 -15.28 0.51 0.00
CA GLN A 156 -15.76 -0.86 0.12
C GLN A 156 -17.25 -0.83 0.52
N ASN A 157 -18.12 -1.02 -0.46
CA ASN A 157 -19.56 -0.74 -0.32
C ASN A 157 -20.42 -1.99 -0.02
N ASN A 158 -19.81 -3.17 0.16
CA ASN A 158 -20.54 -4.34 0.67
C ASN A 158 -20.61 -4.24 2.21
N PRO A 159 -21.81 -4.04 2.80
CA PRO A 159 -21.98 -3.83 4.24
C PRO A 159 -21.59 -5.04 5.09
N ASN A 160 -21.47 -6.22 4.48
CA ASN A 160 -21.08 -7.45 5.16
C ASN A 160 -19.60 -7.80 4.97
N SER A 161 -18.81 -6.95 4.31
CA SER A 161 -17.39 -7.22 4.08
C SER A 161 -16.56 -6.92 5.31
N THR A 162 -15.57 -7.78 5.56
CA THR A 162 -14.48 -7.55 6.51
C THR A 162 -13.21 -7.01 5.84
N GLY A 163 -13.23 -6.88 4.50
CA GLY A 163 -12.08 -6.41 3.72
C GLY A 163 -11.87 -4.91 3.85
N ALA A 164 -10.60 -4.51 3.94
CA ALA A 164 -10.22 -3.10 3.94
C ALA A 164 -10.48 -2.46 2.57
N ALA A 165 -10.89 -1.19 2.57
CA ALA A 165 -11.01 -0.40 1.34
C ALA A 165 -9.65 -0.15 0.66
N ILE A 166 -8.58 -0.11 1.47
CA ILE A 166 -7.19 0.00 1.02
C ILE A 166 -6.39 -1.05 1.78
N TYR A 167 -5.67 -1.89 1.04
CA TYR A 167 -4.74 -2.88 1.59
C TYR A 167 -3.35 -2.61 1.00
N GLY A 168 -2.38 -2.42 1.88
CA GLY A 168 -0.97 -2.24 1.53
C GLY A 168 -0.12 -3.28 2.27
N GLU A 169 0.77 -3.94 1.55
CA GLU A 169 1.69 -4.93 2.11
C GLU A 169 3.03 -4.81 1.40
N CYS A 170 4.11 -4.75 2.18
CA CYS A 170 5.46 -4.95 1.67
C CYS A 170 5.85 -6.40 1.96
N ILE A 171 5.70 -7.29 0.96
CA ILE A 171 5.85 -8.75 1.13
C ILE A 171 7.27 -9.14 1.59
N THR A 172 8.29 -8.50 1.04
CA THR A 172 9.69 -8.78 1.38
C THR A 172 10.50 -7.50 1.35
N GLY A 173 10.98 -7.09 2.51
CA GLY A 173 11.97 -6.03 2.69
C GLY A 173 13.40 -6.56 2.65
N VAL A 174 14.34 -5.67 2.94
CA VAL A 174 15.80 -5.87 2.76
C VAL A 174 16.36 -7.09 3.50
N ASP A 175 15.72 -7.50 4.61
CA ASP A 175 16.19 -8.61 5.47
C ASP A 175 15.29 -9.87 5.41
N GLY A 176 14.50 -10.03 4.35
CA GLY A 176 13.55 -11.14 4.23
C GLY A 176 12.31 -11.02 5.13
N LYS A 177 12.17 -9.91 5.85
CA LYS A 177 11.00 -9.55 6.66
C LYS A 177 10.11 -8.57 5.90
N PRO A 178 8.78 -8.51 6.16
CA PRO A 178 7.95 -7.48 5.59
C PRO A 178 8.51 -6.08 5.87
N GLY A 179 8.56 -5.24 4.83
CA GLY A 179 9.03 -3.86 4.94
C GLY A 179 7.91 -2.89 5.31
N THR A 180 8.15 -1.61 5.05
CA THR A 180 7.17 -0.55 5.28
C THR A 180 5.98 -0.70 4.33
N ALA A 181 4.79 -0.97 4.88
CA ALA A 181 3.56 -1.06 4.11
C ALA A 181 2.95 0.31 3.76
N GLY A 182 3.23 1.35 4.56
CA GLY A 182 2.76 2.72 4.33
C GLY A 182 3.70 3.75 4.96
N PHE A 183 3.93 4.86 4.25
CA PHE A 183 4.75 5.98 4.68
C PHE A 183 4.01 7.28 4.39
N PHE A 184 3.80 8.10 5.42
CA PHE A 184 2.97 9.30 5.32
C PHE A 184 3.77 10.51 5.80
N VAL A 185 3.90 11.52 4.93
CA VAL A 185 4.44 12.83 5.30
C VAL A 185 3.27 13.77 5.52
N GLY A 186 3.04 14.14 6.78
CA GLY A 186 1.88 14.95 7.20
C GLY A 186 1.04 14.23 8.26
N ASN A 187 -0.19 14.70 8.45
CA ASN A 187 -1.08 14.16 9.47
C ASN A 187 -1.88 12.96 8.95
N VAL A 188 -2.08 11.96 9.81
CA VAL A 188 -3.02 10.86 9.58
C VAL A 188 -4.19 11.04 10.56
N VAL A 189 -5.41 11.17 10.02
CA VAL A 189 -6.63 11.28 10.81
C VAL A 189 -7.38 9.96 10.74
N VAL A 190 -7.61 9.33 11.89
CA VAL A 190 -8.37 8.08 12.02
C VAL A 190 -9.58 8.36 12.90
N THR A 191 -10.79 8.11 12.38
CA THR A 191 -12.05 8.36 13.10
C THR A 191 -12.54 7.16 13.92
N GLY A 192 -11.90 6.00 13.73
CA GLY A 192 -12.08 4.80 14.56
C GLY A 192 -10.81 4.49 15.33
N ASP A 193 -10.63 3.22 15.67
CA ASP A 193 -9.48 2.77 16.45
C ASP A 193 -8.24 2.50 15.58
N ILE A 194 -7.07 2.69 16.17
CA ILE A 194 -5.80 2.19 15.65
C ILE A 194 -5.45 0.92 16.41
N SER A 195 -5.48 -0.22 15.73
CA SER A 195 -5.11 -1.51 16.32
C SER A 195 -3.61 -1.77 16.14
N LEU A 196 -2.88 -1.75 17.24
CA LEU A 196 -1.46 -2.10 17.30
C LEU A 196 -1.33 -3.42 18.09
N PRO A 197 -0.91 -4.54 17.46
CA PRO A 197 -0.94 -5.85 18.10
C PRO A 197 0.13 -6.05 19.19
N GLY A 198 1.06 -5.11 19.34
CA GLY A 198 2.07 -5.14 20.40
C GLY A 198 1.51 -4.73 21.77
N ALA A 199 2.30 -4.97 22.82
CA ALA A 199 1.80 -5.02 24.20
C ALA A 199 2.13 -3.79 25.06
N ASP A 200 3.17 -3.03 24.70
CA ASP A 200 3.63 -1.85 25.43
C ASP A 200 3.75 -0.61 24.53
N PHE A 201 3.79 0.54 25.20
CA PHE A 201 4.19 1.82 24.65
C PHE A 201 5.64 2.05 25.07
N ALA A 202 6.52 2.16 24.09
CA ALA A 202 7.93 2.46 24.31
C ALA A 202 8.32 3.76 23.62
N GLU A 203 9.39 4.35 24.11
CA GLU A 203 10.08 5.46 23.48
C GLU A 203 11.55 5.07 23.35
N ASP A 204 12.19 5.42 22.23
CA ASP A 204 13.63 5.21 22.10
C ASP A 204 14.33 6.21 23.02
N PHE A 205 15.21 5.74 23.90
CA PHE A 205 16.04 6.61 24.74
C PHE A 205 17.51 6.44 24.40
N THR A 206 18.28 7.51 24.58
CA THR A 206 19.74 7.46 24.57
C THR A 206 20.24 6.65 25.75
N ILE A 207 21.05 5.63 25.45
CA ILE A 207 21.71 4.80 26.46
C ILE A 207 23.20 5.09 26.47
N LYS A 208 23.85 5.00 27.63
CA LYS A 208 25.31 5.19 27.73
C LYS A 208 26.03 4.13 26.88
N ASP A 209 26.94 4.54 25.99
CA ASP A 209 27.53 3.67 24.95
C ASP A 209 28.17 2.38 25.47
N GLU A 210 28.80 2.43 26.65
CA GLU A 210 29.49 1.30 27.29
C GLU A 210 28.53 0.28 27.92
N VAL A 211 27.22 0.60 27.98
CA VAL A 211 26.21 -0.25 28.59
C VAL A 211 25.58 -1.16 27.54
N PHE A 212 25.67 -2.47 27.79
CA PHE A 212 24.83 -3.43 27.10
C PHE A 212 23.60 -3.77 27.96
N ALA A 213 22.44 -3.25 27.54
CA ALA A 213 21.16 -3.60 28.15
C ALA A 213 20.35 -4.47 27.19
N GLU A 214 20.11 -5.72 27.59
CA GLU A 214 19.23 -6.64 26.88
C GLU A 214 17.76 -6.31 27.17
N PRO A 215 16.83 -6.72 26.30
CA PRO A 215 15.41 -6.71 26.62
C PRO A 215 15.12 -7.28 28.01
N GLY A 216 14.26 -6.59 28.76
CA GLY A 216 13.90 -6.90 30.14
C GLY A 216 14.79 -6.27 31.21
N THR A 217 15.90 -5.63 30.85
CA THR A 217 16.73 -4.87 31.80
C THR A 217 15.98 -3.63 32.30
N VAL A 218 15.97 -3.40 33.62
CA VAL A 218 15.45 -2.19 34.26
C VAL A 218 16.45 -1.06 34.13
N MET A 219 16.01 0.08 33.60
CA MET A 219 16.85 1.24 33.28
C MET A 219 16.51 2.43 34.18
N ALA A 220 17.53 3.16 34.61
CA ALA A 220 17.43 4.37 35.41
C ALA A 220 18.31 5.49 34.84
N LEU A 221 17.94 6.74 35.12
CA LEU A 221 18.73 7.92 34.76
C LEU A 221 19.96 8.03 35.65
N ASN A 222 21.12 8.23 35.04
CA ASN A 222 22.31 8.69 35.74
C ASN A 222 22.26 10.22 36.00
N SER A 223 23.33 10.79 36.57
CA SER A 223 23.41 12.23 36.84
C SER A 223 23.52 13.12 35.60
N THR A 224 23.85 12.57 34.43
CA THR A 224 23.92 13.29 33.14
C THR A 224 22.63 13.18 32.32
N GLY A 225 21.64 12.40 32.80
CA GLY A 225 20.37 12.19 32.11
C GLY A 225 20.38 11.06 31.08
N GLU A 226 21.44 10.26 31.02
CA GLU A 226 21.52 9.06 30.18
C GLU A 226 20.97 7.83 30.93
N LEU A 227 20.45 6.87 30.18
CA LEU A 227 20.00 5.61 30.77
C LEU A 227 21.14 4.63 30.98
N VAL A 228 21.15 4.07 32.20
CA VAL A 228 22.03 2.98 32.64
C VAL A 228 21.18 1.93 33.37
N PRO A 229 21.64 0.68 33.49
CA PRO A 229 20.90 -0.35 34.23
C PRO A 229 20.87 0.02 35.71
N CYS A 230 19.74 -0.18 36.37
CA CYS A 230 19.64 0.14 37.80
C CYS A 230 20.61 -0.70 38.63
N VAL A 231 21.20 -0.10 39.67
CA VAL A 231 22.12 -0.79 40.59
C VAL A 231 21.77 -0.57 42.06
N ASP A 232 20.87 0.38 42.35
CA ASP A 232 20.46 0.71 43.70
C ASP A 232 19.00 0.26 43.95
N PRO A 233 18.70 -0.32 45.13
CA PRO A 233 17.34 -0.70 45.47
C PRO A 233 16.48 0.53 45.80
N TYR A 234 15.22 0.55 45.36
CA TYR A 234 14.28 1.68 45.51
C TYR A 234 14.79 2.99 44.89
N GLU A 235 15.33 2.89 43.69
CA GLU A 235 15.83 4.02 42.93
C GLU A 235 14.68 4.81 42.31
N LYS A 236 14.61 6.11 42.62
CA LYS A 236 13.56 7.00 42.09
C LYS A 236 13.77 7.47 40.66
N ARG A 237 14.93 7.13 40.09
CA ARG A 237 15.36 7.52 38.74
C ARG A 237 15.03 6.47 37.69
N VAL A 238 14.35 5.38 38.08
CA VAL A 238 13.92 4.34 37.14
C VAL A 238 12.96 4.93 36.13
N VAL A 239 13.26 4.71 34.84
CA VAL A 239 12.47 5.22 33.72
C VAL A 239 11.63 4.11 33.09
N GLY A 240 12.05 2.86 33.18
CA GLY A 240 11.30 1.76 32.60
C GLY A 240 12.17 0.54 32.36
N VAL A 241 11.74 -0.28 31.40
CA VAL A 241 12.39 -1.57 31.08
C VAL A 241 12.71 -1.59 29.58
N VAL A 242 13.88 -2.12 29.19
CA VAL A 242 14.18 -2.32 27.76
C VAL A 242 13.14 -3.26 27.14
N ALA A 243 12.46 -2.80 26.09
CA ALA A 243 11.32 -3.49 25.50
C ALA A 243 11.73 -4.68 24.60
N GLY A 244 10.77 -5.54 24.25
CA GLY A 244 10.97 -6.63 23.27
C GLY A 244 11.47 -7.96 23.84
N ALA A 245 11.38 -8.18 25.15
CA ALA A 245 11.73 -9.45 25.79
C ALA A 245 10.59 -10.48 25.74
N GLY A 246 10.96 -11.76 25.85
CA GLY A 246 10.00 -12.86 25.94
C GLY A 246 9.08 -12.95 24.73
N SER A 247 7.78 -13.04 24.98
CA SER A 247 6.75 -13.12 23.93
C SER A 247 6.08 -11.77 23.62
N HIS A 248 6.55 -10.67 24.20
CA HIS A 248 5.94 -9.35 24.00
C HIS A 248 6.70 -8.56 22.94
N ARG A 249 5.98 -8.18 21.88
CA ARG A 249 6.45 -7.19 20.89
C ARG A 249 5.91 -5.84 21.27
N THR A 250 6.66 -4.79 20.95
CA THR A 250 6.22 -3.43 21.24
C THR A 250 5.08 -2.97 20.36
N GLY A 251 4.10 -2.30 20.98
CA GLY A 251 2.91 -1.78 20.29
C GLY A 251 3.25 -0.56 19.46
N ILE A 252 3.89 0.42 20.09
CA ILE A 252 4.36 1.65 19.45
C ILE A 252 5.71 2.06 20.04
N ILE A 253 6.60 2.54 19.16
CA ILE A 253 7.89 3.13 19.55
C ILE A 253 7.87 4.60 19.14
N MET A 254 8.03 5.49 20.10
CA MET A 254 8.13 6.94 19.90
C MET A 254 9.60 7.39 19.78
N ASP A 255 9.82 8.57 19.20
CA ASP A 255 11.15 9.19 18.96
C ASP A 255 12.16 8.26 18.28
N LYS A 256 11.69 7.42 17.35
CA LYS A 256 12.58 6.59 16.53
C LYS A 256 13.36 7.46 15.55
N GLN A 257 14.69 7.42 15.63
CA GLN A 257 15.58 8.21 14.80
C GLN A 257 16.44 7.31 13.91
N GLU A 258 16.29 7.41 12.59
CA GLU A 258 16.96 6.54 11.62
C GLU A 258 18.49 6.72 11.54
N LYS A 259 19.02 7.85 12.04
CA LYS A 259 20.43 8.22 11.98
C LYS A 259 20.88 8.92 13.27
N SER A 260 20.97 8.16 14.35
CA SER A 260 21.63 8.63 15.57
C SER A 260 23.08 8.16 15.59
N ALA A 261 24.03 9.07 15.79
CA ALA A 261 25.42 8.71 16.10
C ALA A 261 25.56 8.04 17.47
N VAL A 262 24.55 8.20 18.33
CA VAL A 262 24.49 7.69 19.70
C VAL A 262 23.55 6.50 19.77
N ARG A 263 23.92 5.48 20.55
CA ARG A 263 23.10 4.27 20.70
C ARG A 263 21.78 4.58 21.43
N ARG A 264 20.67 4.15 20.84
CA ARG A 264 19.33 4.27 21.44
C ARG A 264 18.66 2.91 21.55
N GLN A 265 17.79 2.75 22.54
CA GLN A 265 17.01 1.53 22.74
C GLN A 265 15.57 1.86 23.16
N PRO A 266 14.59 1.04 22.75
CA PRO A 266 13.19 1.24 23.13
C PRO A 266 13.02 0.87 24.61
N ILE A 267 12.54 1.83 25.40
CA ILE A 267 12.22 1.65 26.81
C ILE A 267 10.71 1.66 26.96
N ALA A 268 10.17 0.55 27.45
CA ALA A 268 8.77 0.43 27.81
C ALA A 268 8.46 1.35 28.99
N LEU A 269 7.49 2.25 28.80
CA LEU A 269 7.06 3.24 29.79
C LEU A 269 5.70 2.89 30.40
N VAL A 270 4.86 2.18 29.65
CA VAL A 270 3.55 1.71 30.09
C VAL A 270 3.12 0.49 29.29
N GLY A 271 2.33 -0.38 29.92
CA GLY A 271 1.82 -1.61 29.32
C GLY A 271 2.54 -2.86 29.83
N LYS A 272 2.42 -3.96 29.08
CA LYS A 272 2.96 -5.26 29.49
C LYS A 272 4.33 -5.48 28.87
N VAL A 273 5.34 -5.70 29.72
CA VAL A 273 6.71 -5.99 29.30
C VAL A 273 7.26 -7.16 30.12
N PHE A 274 8.18 -7.93 29.55
CA PHE A 274 8.97 -8.85 30.36
C PHE A 274 10.09 -8.10 31.06
N CYS A 275 10.24 -8.31 32.37
CA CYS A 275 11.21 -7.66 33.23
C CYS A 275 12.11 -8.70 33.90
N LYS A 276 13.41 -8.42 33.95
CA LYS A 276 14.38 -9.16 34.75
C LYS A 276 14.10 -8.86 36.21
N VAL A 277 13.96 -9.91 37.02
CA VAL A 277 13.63 -9.80 38.45
C VAL A 277 14.58 -10.65 39.29
N ASP A 278 14.77 -10.25 40.54
CA ASP A 278 15.55 -10.97 41.53
C ASP A 278 14.70 -11.26 42.78
N ALA A 279 14.27 -12.52 42.90
CA ALA A 279 13.49 -13.02 44.03
C ALA A 279 14.36 -13.41 45.24
N SER A 280 15.68 -13.18 45.21
CA SER A 280 16.56 -13.37 46.37
C SER A 280 16.26 -12.36 47.50
N TYR A 281 15.62 -11.25 47.17
CA TYR A 281 15.15 -10.23 48.12
C TYR A 281 13.70 -10.44 48.59
N GLY A 282 13.07 -11.54 48.19
CA GLY A 282 11.70 -11.91 48.52
C GLY A 282 11.01 -12.57 47.33
N SER A 283 10.28 -13.65 47.57
CA SER A 283 9.49 -14.32 46.54
C SER A 283 8.46 -13.36 45.94
N ILE A 284 8.38 -13.33 44.62
CA ILE A 284 7.46 -12.48 43.86
C ILE A 284 6.22 -13.30 43.52
N GLU A 285 5.06 -12.76 43.85
CA GLU A 285 3.75 -13.30 43.51
C GLU A 285 3.01 -12.37 42.54
N VAL A 286 1.98 -12.88 41.88
CA VAL A 286 1.14 -12.07 40.98
C VAL A 286 0.50 -10.92 41.76
N GLY A 287 0.65 -9.70 41.26
CA GLY A 287 0.11 -8.48 41.87
C GLY A 287 1.09 -7.76 42.82
N ASP A 288 2.24 -8.37 43.15
CA ASP A 288 3.27 -7.71 43.96
C ASP A 288 3.79 -6.45 43.27
N LEU A 289 3.97 -5.38 44.05
CA LEU A 289 4.67 -4.19 43.60
C LEU A 289 6.16 -4.49 43.43
N LEU A 290 6.71 -4.02 42.32
CA LEU A 290 8.12 -4.18 41.98
C LEU A 290 8.83 -2.82 41.98
N THR A 291 10.09 -2.83 42.41
CA THR A 291 11.00 -1.68 42.42
C THR A 291 12.39 -2.12 41.94
N SER A 292 13.34 -1.20 41.71
CA SER A 292 14.71 -1.58 41.34
C SER A 292 15.37 -2.43 42.43
N SER A 293 16.25 -3.34 42.01
CA SER A 293 17.07 -4.19 42.87
C SER A 293 18.50 -3.66 42.98
N ALA A 294 19.24 -4.12 44.00
CA ALA A 294 20.70 -4.00 44.02
C ALA A 294 21.38 -4.88 42.94
N THR A 295 20.65 -5.86 42.41
CA THR A 295 21.10 -6.69 41.29
C THR A 295 20.99 -5.92 39.99
N HIS A 296 22.14 -5.76 39.31
CA HIS A 296 22.29 -4.93 38.12
C HIS A 296 21.19 -5.19 37.07
N GLY A 297 20.38 -4.17 36.79
CA GLY A 297 19.33 -4.20 35.77
C GLY A 297 18.11 -5.05 36.12
N HIS A 298 17.93 -5.47 37.38
CA HIS A 298 16.81 -6.29 37.83
C HIS A 298 15.86 -5.50 38.73
N ALA A 299 14.58 -5.87 38.73
CA ALA A 299 13.62 -5.45 39.73
C ALA A 299 13.55 -6.46 40.89
N MET A 300 13.01 -6.03 42.03
CA MET A 300 12.71 -6.89 43.18
C MET A 300 11.35 -6.52 43.78
N LYS A 301 10.81 -7.38 44.63
CA LYS A 301 9.58 -7.09 45.39
C LYS A 301 9.77 -5.89 46.31
N VAL A 302 8.77 -5.02 46.36
CA VAL A 302 8.67 -3.97 47.38
C VAL A 302 8.43 -4.61 48.74
N SER A 303 9.42 -4.52 49.61
CA SER A 303 9.40 -4.97 51.00
C SER A 303 9.23 -3.84 52.02
N ASN A 304 9.54 -2.60 51.64
CA ASN A 304 9.41 -1.40 52.47
C ASN A 304 8.47 -0.38 51.83
N PRO A 305 7.19 -0.33 52.26
CA PRO A 305 6.20 0.60 51.72
C PRO A 305 6.59 2.08 51.80
N ASN A 306 7.36 2.49 52.83
CA ASN A 306 7.77 3.88 53.01
C ASN A 306 8.78 4.36 51.95
N ARG A 307 9.50 3.42 51.32
CA ARG A 307 10.43 3.72 50.22
C ARG A 307 9.81 3.56 48.84
N ALA A 308 8.63 2.93 48.75
CA ALA A 308 7.98 2.59 47.49
C ALA A 308 7.51 3.82 46.70
N PHE A 309 7.09 4.88 47.41
CA PHE A 309 6.60 6.09 46.75
C PHE A 309 7.69 6.74 45.88
N GLY A 310 7.44 6.83 44.58
CA GLY A 310 8.38 7.34 43.58
C GLY A 310 9.45 6.34 43.12
N SER A 311 9.40 5.07 43.55
CA SER A 311 10.35 4.03 43.11
C SER A 311 9.68 2.77 42.56
N VAL A 312 8.34 2.75 42.51
CA VAL A 312 7.58 1.61 41.97
C VAL A 312 7.71 1.61 40.45
N LEU A 313 8.17 0.49 39.92
CA LEU A 313 8.24 0.23 38.48
C LEU A 313 6.89 -0.28 37.95
N GLY A 314 6.20 -1.10 38.73
CA GLY A 314 4.96 -1.74 38.29
C GLY A 314 4.52 -2.92 39.16
N LYS A 315 3.68 -3.78 38.59
CA LYS A 315 3.16 -5.00 39.23
C LYS A 315 3.58 -6.27 38.51
N ALA A 316 3.94 -7.30 39.26
CA ALA A 316 4.21 -8.62 38.72
C ALA A 316 2.94 -9.26 38.12
N MET A 317 3.05 -9.86 36.93
CA MET A 317 1.97 -10.62 36.28
C MET A 317 2.22 -12.13 36.28
N ALA A 318 3.40 -12.57 36.74
CA ALA A 318 3.73 -13.96 36.98
C ALA A 318 4.60 -14.07 38.25
N PRO A 319 4.56 -15.21 38.96
CA PRO A 319 5.38 -15.40 40.15
C PRO A 319 6.84 -15.73 39.80
N GLN A 320 7.75 -15.41 40.71
CA GLN A 320 9.14 -15.89 40.73
C GLN A 320 9.52 -16.27 42.17
N GLY A 321 9.70 -17.57 42.41
CA GLY A 321 9.88 -18.09 43.77
C GLY A 321 11.28 -17.88 44.36
N LYS A 322 12.33 -17.86 43.53
CA LYS A 322 13.72 -17.72 43.98
C LYS A 322 14.66 -17.25 42.87
N GLY A 323 15.74 -16.57 43.24
CA GLY A 323 16.82 -16.18 42.33
C GLY A 323 16.38 -15.26 41.20
N LEU A 324 17.18 -15.23 40.13
CA LEU A 324 16.93 -14.40 38.96
C LEU A 324 15.87 -15.03 38.05
N GLY A 325 15.05 -14.19 37.43
CA GLY A 325 14.02 -14.61 36.48
C GLY A 325 13.66 -13.52 35.48
N LEU A 326 12.92 -13.90 34.44
CA LEU A 326 12.34 -12.97 33.47
C LEU A 326 10.83 -13.19 33.48
N ILE A 327 10.08 -12.24 34.01
CA ILE A 327 8.62 -12.37 34.21
C ILE A 327 7.86 -11.23 33.52
N PRO A 328 6.63 -11.44 33.03
CA PRO A 328 5.78 -10.34 32.59
C PRO A 328 5.40 -9.45 33.78
N ILE A 329 5.45 -8.15 33.57
CA ILE A 329 5.00 -7.11 34.50
C ILE A 329 4.10 -6.12 33.78
N LEU A 330 3.21 -5.48 34.54
CA LEU A 330 2.49 -4.30 34.10
C LEU A 330 3.25 -3.06 34.60
N ILE A 331 3.83 -2.28 33.69
CA ILE A 331 4.52 -1.05 34.06
C ILE A 331 3.47 0.00 34.47
N SER A 332 3.71 0.61 35.63
CA SER A 332 2.93 1.72 36.16
C SER A 332 3.86 2.62 36.98
N LEU A 333 4.72 3.36 36.29
CA LEU A 333 5.61 4.33 36.93
C LEU A 333 4.76 5.43 37.57
N GLN A 334 4.89 5.60 38.89
CA GLN A 334 4.16 6.60 39.70
C GLN A 334 5.14 7.41 40.55
#